data_AF-W4DY73-F1
#
_entry.id   AF-W4DY73-F1
#
_cell.length_a   1.000
_cell.length_b   1.000
_cell.length_c   1.000
_cell.angle_alpha   90.00
_cell.angle_beta   90.00
_cell.angle_gamma   90.00
#
_symmetry.space_group_name_H-M   'P 1'
#
loop_
_entity.id
_entity.type
_entity.pdbx_description
1 polymer ?
#
loop_
_entity_poly.entity_id
_entity_poly.type
_entity_poly.pdbx_seq_one_letter_code
_entity_poly.pdbx_strand_id
1 'polypeptide(L)'
;MKKQPQITEKTRQRFIEVFCELYSQKPVEKISIQEVSNRSGYNRSTFYQYFTDIYELLDAVESNLLLDIKTELADKELSINSVQDALSCLDKKDIPMEQYLNLPQNHALTPYFIKFYLTTTLSLFRLWLQRDKDLPPEEFIKLAENLYSRGVSAYTDEGF
;
A
#
# COMPACT_ATOMS: atom_id res chain seq x y z
N MET A 1 -11.01 -33.09 -6.06
CA MET A 1 -10.96 -33.53 -4.64
C MET A 1 -11.27 -32.32 -3.76
N LYS A 2 -12.30 -32.39 -2.91
CA LYS A 2 -12.63 -31.30 -1.96
C LYS A 2 -11.55 -31.27 -0.87
N LYS A 3 -10.68 -30.27 -0.88
CA LYS A 3 -9.65 -30.10 0.16
C LYS A 3 -10.31 -29.61 1.45
N GLN A 4 -9.87 -30.13 2.59
CA GLN A 4 -10.31 -29.71 3.91
C GLN A 4 -9.98 -28.21 4.12
N PRO A 5 -10.93 -27.38 4.56
CA PRO A 5 -10.75 -25.93 4.67
C PRO A 5 -9.54 -25.53 5.55
N GLN A 6 -9.36 -26.20 6.69
CA GLN A 6 -8.29 -25.88 7.64
C GLN A 6 -6.84 -26.16 7.18
N ILE A 7 -6.62 -27.18 6.32
CA ILE A 7 -5.27 -27.47 5.78
C ILE A 7 -4.91 -26.46 4.66
N THR A 8 -5.94 -25.99 3.98
CA THR A 8 -5.86 -25.00 2.90
C THR A 8 -5.34 -23.66 3.44
N GLU A 9 -5.85 -23.19 4.58
CA GLU A 9 -5.44 -21.88 5.12
C GLU A 9 -4.01 -21.82 5.66
N LYS A 10 -3.54 -22.88 6.35
CA LYS A 10 -2.15 -22.92 6.84
C LYS A 10 -1.13 -22.89 5.70
N THR A 11 -1.43 -23.58 4.60
CA THR A 11 -0.56 -23.60 3.42
C THR A 11 -0.54 -22.22 2.77
N ARG A 12 -1.70 -21.58 2.62
CA ARG A 12 -1.83 -20.21 2.11
C ARG A 12 -1.02 -19.22 2.96
N GLN A 13 -1.18 -19.27 4.28
CA GLN A 13 -0.47 -18.40 5.21
C GLN A 13 1.05 -18.59 5.13
N ARG A 14 1.52 -19.82 4.96
CA ARG A 14 2.96 -20.08 4.82
C ARG A 14 3.57 -19.43 3.58
N PHE A 15 2.84 -19.38 2.46
CA PHE A 15 3.28 -18.65 1.27
C PHE A 15 3.35 -17.14 1.52
N ILE A 16 2.36 -16.57 2.24
CA ILE A 16 2.31 -15.15 2.62
C ILE A 16 3.52 -14.79 3.50
N GLU A 17 3.80 -15.56 4.56
CA GLU A 17 4.95 -15.34 5.45
C GLU A 17 6.28 -15.28 4.68
N VAL A 18 6.54 -16.31 3.87
CA VAL A 18 7.77 -16.41 3.08
C VAL A 18 7.87 -15.30 2.05
N PHE A 19 6.75 -14.91 1.45
CA PHE A 19 6.73 -13.78 0.52
C PHE A 19 7.08 -12.47 1.23
N CYS A 20 6.50 -12.19 2.41
CA CYS A 20 6.84 -11.00 3.20
C CYS A 20 8.33 -10.96 3.56
N GLU A 21 8.91 -12.09 3.98
CA GLU A 21 10.35 -12.18 4.25
C GLU A 21 11.18 -11.82 3.02
N LEU A 22 10.84 -12.35 1.85
CA LEU A 22 11.53 -12.06 0.59
C LEU A 22 11.33 -10.61 0.15
N TYR A 23 10.11 -10.09 0.26
CA TYR A 23 9.74 -8.74 -0.14
C TYR A 23 10.40 -7.66 0.72
N SER A 24 10.70 -7.97 1.98
CA SER A 24 11.53 -7.10 2.83
C SER A 24 12.98 -6.95 2.35
N GLN A 25 13.47 -7.84 1.49
CA GLN A 25 14.88 -7.92 1.09
C GLN A 25 15.12 -7.47 -0.36
N LYS A 26 14.11 -7.55 -1.24
CA LYS A 26 14.24 -7.26 -2.67
C LYS A 26 12.91 -6.86 -3.29
N PRO A 27 12.93 -6.08 -4.37
CA PRO A 27 11.70 -5.65 -5.04
C PRO A 27 10.95 -6.84 -5.65
N VAL A 28 9.63 -6.72 -5.79
CA VAL A 28 8.72 -7.84 -6.17
C VAL A 28 9.08 -8.47 -7.50
N GLU A 29 9.59 -7.69 -8.46
CA GLU A 29 10.00 -8.16 -9.79
C GLU A 29 11.21 -9.11 -9.74
N LYS A 30 11.91 -9.16 -8.61
CA LYS A 30 13.04 -10.06 -8.34
C LYS A 30 12.65 -11.27 -7.49
N ILE A 31 11.38 -11.39 -7.09
CA ILE A 31 10.86 -12.51 -6.34
C ILE A 31 10.24 -13.51 -7.32
N SER A 32 10.70 -14.76 -7.27
CA SER A 32 10.17 -15.82 -8.14
C SER A 32 9.25 -16.76 -7.37
N ILE A 33 8.24 -17.29 -8.06
CA ILE A 33 7.36 -18.35 -7.54
C ILE A 33 8.19 -19.56 -7.09
N GLN A 34 9.29 -19.87 -7.79
CA GLN A 34 10.19 -20.95 -7.43
C GLN A 34 10.82 -20.72 -6.04
N GLU A 35 11.30 -19.51 -5.76
CA GLU A 35 11.93 -19.20 -4.49
C GLU A 35 10.92 -19.20 -3.33
N VAL A 36 9.74 -18.62 -3.55
CA VAL A 36 8.64 -18.65 -2.57
C VAL A 36 8.19 -20.09 -2.28
N SER A 37 8.05 -20.91 -3.32
CA SER A 37 7.69 -22.33 -3.18
C SER A 37 8.76 -23.09 -2.38
N ASN A 38 10.03 -22.95 -2.76
CA ASN A 38 11.13 -23.64 -2.10
C ASN A 38 11.24 -23.29 -0.61
N ARG A 39 11.18 -21.98 -0.27
CA ARG A 39 11.30 -21.53 1.12
C ARG A 39 10.08 -21.85 1.98
N SER A 40 8.90 -21.96 1.36
CA SER A 40 7.68 -22.38 2.06
C SER A 40 7.61 -23.90 2.30
N GLY A 41 8.51 -24.68 1.68
CA GLY A 41 8.53 -26.14 1.80
C GLY A 41 7.51 -26.85 0.89
N TYR A 42 6.99 -26.14 -0.13
CA TYR A 42 6.00 -26.66 -1.06
C TYR A 42 6.49 -26.59 -2.51
N ASN A 43 5.86 -27.35 -3.41
CA ASN A 43 6.15 -27.27 -4.83
C ASN A 43 5.36 -26.15 -5.52
N ARG A 44 5.81 -25.73 -6.72
CA ARG A 44 5.13 -24.71 -7.53
C ARG A 44 3.68 -25.08 -7.86
N SER A 45 3.40 -26.36 -8.11
CA SER A 45 2.02 -26.83 -8.34
C SER A 45 1.12 -26.65 -7.13
N THR A 46 1.67 -26.58 -5.91
CA THR A 46 0.92 -26.27 -4.70
C THR A 46 0.68 -24.77 -4.62
N PHE A 47 1.67 -23.93 -4.93
CA PHE A 47 1.49 -22.48 -5.03
C PHE A 47 0.32 -22.12 -5.95
N TYR A 48 0.29 -22.71 -7.15
CA TYR A 48 -0.77 -22.45 -8.16
C TYR A 48 -2.17 -22.93 -7.76
N GLN A 49 -2.33 -23.60 -6.62
CA GLN A 49 -3.64 -23.91 -6.06
C GLN A 49 -4.21 -22.77 -5.21
N TYR A 50 -3.38 -21.76 -4.88
CA TYR A 50 -3.74 -20.62 -4.03
C TYR A 50 -3.56 -19.28 -4.75
N PHE A 51 -2.53 -19.16 -5.58
CA PHE A 51 -2.19 -17.91 -6.28
C PHE A 51 -1.74 -18.23 -7.72
N THR A 52 -2.24 -17.49 -8.68
CA THR A 52 -1.94 -17.62 -10.11
C THR A 52 -0.56 -17.06 -10.46
N ASP A 53 -0.10 -16.04 -9.75
CA ASP A 53 1.24 -15.47 -9.89
C ASP A 53 1.72 -14.76 -8.61
N ILE A 54 2.86 -14.08 -8.71
CA ILE A 54 3.48 -13.37 -7.58
C ILE A 54 2.73 -12.10 -7.18
N TYR A 55 2.00 -11.49 -8.10
CA TYR A 55 1.23 -10.26 -7.87
C TYR A 55 -0.11 -10.57 -7.19
N GLU A 56 -0.76 -11.69 -7.50
CA GLU A 56 -1.93 -12.12 -6.72
C GLU A 56 -1.57 -12.43 -5.26
N LEU A 57 -0.36 -12.94 -5.01
CA LEU A 57 0.14 -13.10 -3.65
C LEU A 57 0.41 -11.75 -2.96
N LEU A 58 0.97 -10.78 -3.69
CA LEU A 58 1.14 -9.42 -3.19
C LEU A 58 -0.20 -8.79 -2.82
N ASP A 59 -1.21 -8.88 -3.69
CA ASP A 59 -2.56 -8.35 -3.44
C ASP A 59 -3.18 -8.96 -2.17
N ALA A 60 -2.95 -10.26 -1.93
CA ALA A 60 -3.40 -10.93 -0.72
C ALA A 60 -2.69 -10.43 0.55
N VAL A 61 -1.39 -10.14 0.47
CA VAL A 61 -0.61 -9.55 1.56
C VAL A 61 -1.09 -8.13 1.87
N GLU A 62 -1.24 -7.31 0.83
CA GLU A 62 -1.76 -5.94 0.96
C GLU A 62 -3.16 -5.95 1.58
N SER A 63 -4.07 -6.79 1.07
CA SER A 63 -5.43 -6.91 1.61
C SER A 63 -5.45 -7.29 3.10
N ASN A 64 -4.59 -8.21 3.54
CA ASN A 64 -4.47 -8.57 4.95
C ASN A 64 -3.93 -7.41 5.80
N LEU A 65 -2.87 -6.73 5.33
CA LEU A 65 -2.31 -5.58 6.03
C LEU A 65 -3.36 -4.46 6.20
N LEU A 66 -4.16 -4.21 5.17
CA LEU A 66 -5.25 -3.24 5.23
C LEU A 66 -6.32 -3.62 6.26
N LEU A 67 -6.62 -4.91 6.39
CA LEU A 67 -7.55 -5.40 7.39
C LEU A 67 -7.00 -5.22 8.81
N ASP A 68 -5.74 -5.54 9.03
CA ASP A 68 -5.07 -5.37 10.33
C ASP A 68 -5.04 -3.89 10.74
N ILE A 69 -4.73 -3.00 9.80
CA ILE A 69 -4.79 -1.54 10.00
C ILE A 69 -6.20 -1.09 10.38
N LYS A 70 -7.24 -1.60 9.70
CA LYS A 70 -8.65 -1.29 10.05
C LYS A 70 -8.99 -1.72 11.46
N THR A 71 -8.57 -2.91 11.86
CA THR A 71 -8.82 -3.43 13.21
C THR A 71 -8.12 -2.60 14.28
N GLU A 72 -6.84 -2.27 14.11
CA GLU A 72 -6.07 -1.47 15.07
C GLU A 72 -6.57 -0.02 15.20
N LEU A 73 -7.10 0.56 14.12
CA LEU A 73 -7.62 1.92 14.11
C LEU A 73 -9.05 2.01 14.65
N ALA A 74 -9.82 0.93 14.62
CA ALA A 74 -11.14 0.89 15.25
C ALA A 74 -11.05 0.98 16.80
N ASP A 75 -9.93 0.54 17.38
CA ASP A 75 -9.72 0.49 18.84
C ASP A 75 -9.12 1.78 19.43
N LYS A 76 -8.70 2.73 18.59
CA LYS A 76 -8.09 4.00 19.03
C LYS A 76 -8.93 5.16 18.51
N GLU A 77 -9.59 5.89 19.41
CA GLU A 77 -10.29 7.16 19.12
C GLU A 77 -9.33 8.25 18.61
N LEU A 78 -8.75 8.04 17.42
CA LEU A 78 -7.98 9.02 16.69
C LEU A 78 -8.97 9.85 15.85
N SER A 79 -8.71 11.16 15.81
CA SER A 79 -9.60 12.17 15.20
C SER A 79 -10.20 11.70 13.87
N ILE A 80 -11.51 11.51 13.93
CA ILE A 80 -12.38 10.71 13.05
C ILE A 80 -12.44 11.23 11.59
N ASN A 81 -11.72 12.30 11.22
CA ASN A 81 -11.74 12.79 9.84
C ASN A 81 -10.57 12.25 9.01
N SER A 82 -9.33 12.38 9.49
CA SER A 82 -8.12 11.95 8.74
C SER A 82 -8.01 10.42 8.57
N VAL A 83 -8.46 9.68 9.57
CA VAL A 83 -8.41 8.20 9.57
C VAL A 83 -9.59 7.61 8.80
N GLN A 84 -10.78 8.21 8.89
CA GLN A 84 -11.95 7.75 8.14
C GLN A 84 -11.78 7.93 6.64
N ASP A 85 -11.13 9.02 6.22
CA ASP A 85 -10.80 9.25 4.81
C ASP A 85 -9.81 8.20 4.32
N ALA A 86 -8.72 7.97 5.05
CA ALA A 86 -7.73 6.95 4.75
C ALA A 86 -8.30 5.52 4.78
N LEU A 87 -9.21 5.21 5.70
CA LEU A 87 -9.88 3.89 5.79
C LEU A 87 -10.95 3.71 4.71
N SER A 88 -11.64 4.78 4.32
CA SER A 88 -12.62 4.74 3.24
C SER A 88 -11.98 4.48 1.87
N CYS A 89 -10.73 4.91 1.67
CA CYS A 89 -9.90 4.53 0.51
C CYS A 89 -9.62 3.01 0.43
N LEU A 90 -9.75 2.30 1.55
CA LEU A 90 -9.38 0.88 1.69
C LEU A 90 -10.61 -0.03 1.78
N ASP A 91 -11.79 0.49 2.13
CA ASP A 91 -13.04 -0.26 2.23
C ASP A 91 -13.92 -0.16 0.99
N LYS A 92 -13.85 0.93 0.23
CA LYS A 92 -14.72 1.14 -0.92
C LYS A 92 -14.01 0.82 -2.21
N LYS A 93 -14.13 -0.44 -2.66
CA LYS A 93 -13.91 -0.81 -4.07
C LYS A 93 -14.81 -0.03 -5.05
N ASP A 94 -15.81 0.70 -4.55
CA ASP A 94 -16.85 1.39 -5.33
C ASP A 94 -16.78 2.93 -5.32
N ILE A 95 -15.82 3.56 -4.62
CA ILE A 95 -15.59 5.01 -4.77
C ILE A 95 -14.23 5.21 -5.44
N PRO A 96 -14.20 5.69 -6.70
CA PRO A 96 -12.96 5.97 -7.40
C PRO A 96 -12.09 6.93 -6.55
N MET A 97 -10.81 6.61 -6.36
CA MET A 97 -9.83 7.43 -5.60
C MET A 97 -9.81 8.88 -6.10
N GLU A 98 -10.20 9.08 -7.35
CA GLU A 98 -10.51 10.33 -8.02
C GLU A 98 -11.39 11.26 -7.21
N GLN A 99 -12.42 10.72 -6.58
CA GLN A 99 -13.42 11.50 -5.87
C GLN A 99 -12.87 12.07 -4.55
N TYR A 100 -11.91 11.38 -3.94
CA TYR A 100 -11.30 11.80 -2.67
C TYR A 100 -10.20 12.83 -2.86
N LEU A 101 -9.45 12.74 -3.97
CA LEU A 101 -8.40 13.68 -4.33
C LEU A 101 -8.95 14.88 -5.13
N ASN A 102 -10.27 15.00 -5.29
CA ASN A 102 -10.94 15.96 -6.19
C ASN A 102 -10.37 15.92 -7.63
N LEU A 103 -9.92 14.75 -8.08
CA LEU A 103 -9.37 14.55 -9.42
C LEU A 103 -10.49 14.39 -10.46
N PRO A 104 -10.21 14.74 -11.72
CA PRO A 104 -11.14 14.50 -12.82
C PRO A 104 -11.51 13.01 -12.94
N GLN A 105 -12.81 12.72 -12.85
CA GLN A 105 -13.36 11.39 -13.08
C GLN A 105 -13.21 10.99 -14.55
N ASN A 106 -12.88 9.72 -14.83
CA ASN A 106 -12.75 9.16 -16.18
C ASN A 106 -11.75 9.88 -17.10
N HIS A 107 -10.72 10.52 -16.53
CA HIS A 107 -9.67 11.15 -17.31
C HIS A 107 -8.52 10.17 -17.57
N ALA A 108 -7.99 10.14 -18.81
CA ALA A 108 -6.92 9.20 -19.18
C ALA A 108 -5.65 9.32 -18.32
N LEU A 109 -5.44 10.50 -17.70
CA LEU A 109 -4.30 10.78 -16.83
C LEU A 109 -4.52 10.41 -15.36
N THR A 110 -5.74 10.09 -14.97
CA THR A 110 -6.11 9.81 -13.59
C THR A 110 -5.27 8.73 -12.90
N PRO A 111 -4.96 7.58 -13.53
CA PRO A 111 -4.08 6.58 -12.93
C PRO A 111 -2.68 7.13 -12.59
N TYR A 112 -2.18 8.07 -13.40
CA TYR A 112 -0.88 8.71 -13.17
C TYR A 112 -0.94 9.67 -11.99
N PHE A 113 -2.04 10.43 -11.86
CA PHE A 113 -2.24 11.31 -10.70
C PHE A 113 -2.33 10.49 -9.42
N ILE A 114 -3.13 9.43 -9.39
CA ILE A 114 -3.22 8.51 -8.26
C ILE A 114 -1.84 7.97 -7.89
N LYS A 115 -1.09 7.46 -8.87
CA LYS A 115 0.26 6.93 -8.64
C LYS A 115 1.18 8.00 -8.05
N PHE A 116 1.16 9.21 -8.61
CA PHE A 116 1.93 10.35 -8.12
C PHE A 116 1.58 10.70 -6.67
N TYR A 117 0.29 10.86 -6.34
CA TYR A 117 -0.13 11.17 -4.96
C TYR A 117 0.35 10.11 -3.97
N LEU A 118 0.19 8.82 -4.28
CA LEU A 118 0.60 7.73 -3.39
C LEU A 118 2.12 7.67 -3.19
N THR A 119 2.89 7.69 -4.29
CA THR A 119 4.36 7.55 -4.21
C THR A 119 5.00 8.75 -3.54
N THR A 120 4.50 9.96 -3.84
CA THR A 120 5.11 11.18 -3.35
C THR A 120 4.74 11.40 -1.88
N THR A 121 3.51 11.07 -1.47
CA THR A 121 3.09 11.16 -0.06
C THR A 121 3.97 10.24 0.78
N LEU A 122 4.08 8.97 0.39
CA LEU A 122 4.91 8.01 1.11
C LEU A 122 6.38 8.45 1.17
N SER A 123 6.93 8.98 0.07
CA SER A 123 8.32 9.43 0.01
C SER A 123 8.57 10.65 0.91
N LEU A 124 7.66 11.63 0.92
CA LEU A 124 7.74 12.80 1.77
C LEU A 124 7.64 12.42 3.25
N PHE A 125 6.69 11.56 3.62
CA PHE A 125 6.55 11.08 5.00
C PHE A 125 7.79 10.30 5.45
N ARG A 126 8.34 9.43 4.58
CA ARG A 126 9.58 8.70 4.88
C ARG A 126 10.75 9.64 5.12
N LEU A 127 10.91 10.66 4.27
CA LEU A 127 11.96 11.65 4.42
C LEU A 127 11.83 12.43 5.74
N TRP A 128 10.62 12.88 6.07
CA TRP A 128 10.34 13.60 7.32
C TRP A 128 10.67 12.75 8.56
N LEU A 129 10.31 11.45 8.54
CA LEU A 129 10.68 10.53 9.61
C LEU A 129 12.20 10.28 9.69
N GLN A 130 12.88 10.16 8.56
CA GLN A 130 14.34 9.97 8.51
C GLN A 130 15.12 11.19 9.00
N ARG A 131 14.52 12.37 8.92
CA ARG A 131 15.08 13.64 9.39
C ARG A 131 14.65 13.98 10.83
N ASP A 132 14.17 12.97 11.57
CA ASP A 132 13.72 13.09 12.96
C ASP A 132 12.61 14.13 13.15
N LYS A 133 11.67 14.19 12.19
CA LYS A 133 10.53 15.11 12.18
C LYS A 133 10.97 16.57 12.29
N ASP A 134 11.93 16.95 11.45
CA ASP A 134 12.56 18.27 11.41
C ASP A 134 11.59 19.43 11.12
N LEU A 135 10.38 19.13 10.63
CA LEU A 135 9.27 20.07 10.52
C LEU A 135 8.14 19.72 11.50
N PRO A 136 7.42 20.71 12.06
CA PRO A 136 6.14 20.46 12.70
C PRO A 136 5.17 19.73 11.74
N PRO A 137 4.31 18.82 12.24
CA PRO A 137 3.38 18.07 11.39
C PRO A 137 2.51 18.96 10.51
N GLU A 138 2.07 20.11 11.02
CA GLU A 138 1.22 21.06 10.30
C GLU A 138 1.97 21.70 9.12
N GLU A 139 3.26 22.05 9.31
CA GLU A 139 4.10 22.62 8.27
C GLU A 139 4.46 21.58 7.21
N PHE A 140 4.71 20.33 7.64
CA PHE A 140 4.95 19.21 6.74
C PHE A 140 3.72 18.91 5.85
N ILE A 141 2.52 18.87 6.43
CA ILE A 141 1.26 18.66 5.68
C ILE A 141 1.07 19.80 4.67
N LYS A 142 1.25 21.05 5.10
CA LYS A 142 1.15 22.22 4.22
C LYS A 142 2.17 22.17 3.08
N LEU A 143 3.38 21.66 3.34
CA LEU A 143 4.38 21.43 2.30
C LEU A 143 3.90 20.42 1.27
N ALA A 144 3.36 19.28 1.71
CA ALA A 144 2.82 18.27 0.83
C ALA A 144 1.66 18.83 -0.03
N GLU A 145 0.71 19.54 0.59
CA GLU A 145 -0.42 20.17 -0.11
C GLU A 145 0.03 21.19 -1.17
N ASN A 146 1.03 22.02 -0.87
CA ASN A 146 1.57 22.98 -1.84
C ASN A 146 2.27 22.27 -3.00
N LEU A 147 3.03 21.21 -2.73
CA LEU A 147 3.64 20.41 -3.79
C LEU A 147 2.60 19.76 -4.70
N TYR A 148 1.46 19.33 -4.16
CA TYR A 148 0.39 18.75 -4.96
C TYR A 148 -0.42 19.78 -5.76
N SER A 149 -0.70 20.93 -5.17
CA SER A 149 -1.56 21.95 -5.79
C SER A 149 -0.81 22.90 -6.73
N ARG A 150 0.44 23.22 -6.39
CA ARG A 150 1.25 24.25 -7.06
C ARG A 150 2.57 23.71 -7.60
N GLY A 151 2.97 22.49 -7.23
CA GLY A 151 4.27 21.96 -7.59
C GLY A 151 5.41 22.66 -6.85
N VAL A 152 6.63 22.49 -7.35
CA VAL A 152 7.83 23.11 -6.76
C VAL A 152 7.86 24.63 -6.91
N SER A 153 7.09 25.21 -7.85
CA SER A 153 7.08 26.66 -8.08
C SER A 153 6.59 27.45 -6.87
N ALA A 154 5.77 26.84 -6.01
CA ALA A 154 5.39 27.42 -4.73
C ALA A 154 6.58 27.78 -3.82
N TYR A 155 7.77 27.25 -4.11
CA TYR A 155 8.99 27.40 -3.32
C TYR A 155 10.18 27.93 -4.11
N THR A 156 10.02 28.19 -5.42
CA THR A 156 11.12 28.71 -6.26
C THR A 156 10.93 30.18 -6.64
N ASP A 157 9.76 30.77 -6.42
CA ASP A 157 9.50 32.19 -6.71
C ASP A 157 10.13 33.16 -5.67
N GLU A 158 10.68 32.63 -4.57
CA GLU A 158 11.41 33.41 -3.54
C GLU A 158 12.94 33.23 -3.59
N GLY A 159 13.52 33.00 -4.77
CA GLY A 159 14.97 33.14 -5.00
C GLY A 159 15.86 32.22 -4.14
N PHE A 160 16.10 31.00 -4.63
CA PHE A 160 17.35 30.29 -4.35
C PHE A 160 18.48 30.79 -5.25
#